data_AF-V4B6U2-F1
#
_entry.id   AF-V4B6U2-F1
#
_cell.length_a   1.000
_cell.length_b   1.000
_cell.length_c   1.000
_cell.angle_alpha   90.00
_cell.angle_beta   90.00
_cell.angle_gamma   90.00
#
_symmetry.space_group_name_H-M   'P 1'
#
loop_
_entity.id
_entity.type
_entity.pdbx_description
1 polymer ?
#
loop_
_entity_poly.entity_id
_entity_poly.type
_entity_poly.pdbx_seq_one_letter_code
_entity_poly.pdbx_strand_id
1 'polypeptide(L)'
;MVEEEWYETTRMVPKHTEKQNVEKVYSHTHPFIRYFIRQSIKGGRVSANRKSFETDKMNEICAILKEYNESDTEGIIDLFKEYSVNPNDKTEVHAKLKELDYSKLMAFDANGLYASAMTEGEYPKAESARAFLPEEEKEFVKLFNKQKFRPRTAILKVWFEYPKNMFFQPIPAKNKITFTNRIGKKETGTKIRFRNGFCHVLTSVDIQEIVKSGGKLIRILDCMVYEENFKTPPYRDYILILKELRNKYKKEGDMVASNCMKLLGNSLYGKSIQKDINTSRHLWSESTFKANFDSHVKSYEKVNDSQYIVEINEEEKEFVPPKDLLD
;
A
#
# COMPACT_ATOMS: atom_id res chain seq x y z
N MET A 1 7.18 -22.97 -30.75
CA MET A 1 8.58 -23.17 -30.34
C MET A 1 9.36 -21.84 -30.29
N VAL A 2 8.75 -20.73 -29.86
CA VAL A 2 9.43 -19.44 -29.64
C VAL A 2 9.25 -18.96 -28.19
N GLU A 3 8.60 -19.77 -27.35
CA GLU A 3 8.34 -19.44 -25.94
C GLU A 3 9.50 -19.84 -25.01
N GLU A 4 10.31 -20.86 -25.34
CA GLU A 4 11.34 -21.39 -24.44
C GLU A 4 12.62 -20.53 -24.36
N GLU A 5 13.03 -19.82 -25.42
CA GLU A 5 14.26 -19.01 -25.40
C GLU A 5 14.22 -17.80 -24.46
N TRP A 6 13.03 -17.31 -24.08
CA TRP A 6 12.89 -16.17 -23.17
C TRP A 6 13.04 -16.53 -21.69
N TYR A 7 12.89 -17.81 -21.33
CA TYR A 7 13.01 -18.27 -19.94
C TYR A 7 14.48 -18.48 -19.51
N GLU A 8 15.41 -18.65 -20.45
CA GLU A 8 16.79 -19.07 -20.16
C GLU A 8 17.80 -17.93 -19.93
N THR A 9 17.45 -16.66 -20.14
CA THR A 9 18.41 -15.55 -19.98
C THR A 9 18.53 -14.98 -18.56
N THR A 10 17.94 -15.63 -17.55
CA THR A 10 18.07 -15.23 -16.14
C THR A 10 19.21 -16.01 -15.46
N ARG A 11 20.47 -15.58 -15.63
CA ARG A 11 21.63 -16.22 -14.98
C ARG A 11 21.87 -15.65 -13.57
N MET A 12 22.01 -16.56 -12.59
CA MET A 12 21.97 -16.35 -11.14
C MET A 12 23.27 -15.86 -10.47
N VAL A 13 23.09 -15.28 -9.29
CA VAL A 13 23.98 -14.58 -8.33
C VAL A 13 24.78 -15.53 -7.41
N PRO A 14 25.88 -15.07 -6.77
CA PRO A 14 26.17 -15.54 -5.41
C PRO A 14 26.62 -14.47 -4.40
N LYS A 15 25.92 -14.39 -3.26
CA LYS A 15 26.47 -14.78 -1.94
C LYS A 15 25.35 -14.86 -0.90
N HIS A 16 25.09 -16.06 -0.38
CA HIS A 16 25.03 -16.35 1.05
C HIS A 16 25.25 -17.86 1.18
N THR A 17 26.43 -18.21 1.69
CA THR A 17 26.78 -19.57 2.08
C THR A 17 25.79 -20.08 3.13
N GLU A 18 25.39 -21.34 2.93
CA GLU A 18 24.53 -22.20 3.73
C GLU A 18 24.16 -21.74 5.15
N LYS A 19 22.84 -21.62 5.40
CA LYS A 19 22.26 -22.04 6.69
C LYS A 19 20.99 -22.87 6.45
N GLN A 20 21.05 -24.08 7.04
CA GLN A 20 20.04 -25.11 7.29
C GLN A 20 18.56 -24.75 7.05
N ASN A 21 17.84 -25.63 6.33
CA ASN A 21 16.38 -25.87 6.39
C ASN A 21 15.53 -24.72 6.96
N VAL A 22 15.60 -23.54 6.35
CA VAL A 22 14.59 -22.52 6.52
C VAL A 22 13.51 -22.85 5.49
N GLU A 23 12.29 -23.16 5.93
CA GLU A 23 11.15 -23.17 5.02
C GLU A 23 11.20 -21.87 4.21
N LYS A 24 11.28 -21.97 2.88
CA LYS A 24 11.32 -20.80 2.00
C LYS A 24 9.93 -20.16 1.97
N VAL A 25 9.57 -19.45 3.04
CA VAL A 25 8.28 -18.74 3.12
C VAL A 25 8.16 -17.67 2.02
N TYR A 26 9.28 -17.23 1.44
CA TYR A 26 9.35 -16.22 0.38
C TYR A 26 10.39 -16.58 -0.69
N SER A 27 9.96 -17.01 -1.87
CA SER A 27 10.87 -17.29 -3.00
C SER A 27 10.47 -16.63 -4.32
N HIS A 28 9.65 -15.58 -4.30
CA HIS A 28 9.46 -14.72 -5.49
C HIS A 28 10.57 -13.67 -5.60
N THR A 29 11.83 -14.11 -5.66
CA THR A 29 12.99 -13.24 -5.96
C THR A 29 13.13 -12.94 -7.43
N HIS A 30 12.36 -13.62 -8.30
CA HIS A 30 12.42 -13.42 -9.74
C HIS A 30 11.84 -12.03 -10.13
N PRO A 31 12.63 -11.14 -10.76
CA PRO A 31 12.20 -9.77 -11.09
C PRO A 31 10.91 -9.71 -11.91
N PHE A 32 10.73 -10.63 -12.87
CA PHE A 32 9.51 -10.76 -13.67
C PHE A 32 8.23 -11.00 -12.84
N ILE A 33 8.22 -12.05 -12.00
CA ILE A 33 7.07 -12.37 -11.14
C ILE A 33 6.77 -11.19 -10.20
N ARG A 34 7.83 -10.60 -9.66
CA ARG A 34 7.75 -9.44 -8.78
C ARG A 34 7.13 -8.24 -9.47
N TYR A 35 7.42 -7.98 -10.75
CA TYR A 35 6.77 -6.92 -11.52
C TYR A 35 5.24 -7.03 -11.47
N PHE A 36 4.67 -8.21 -11.73
CA PHE A 36 3.22 -8.41 -11.69
C PHE A 36 2.63 -8.31 -10.28
N ILE A 37 3.29 -8.89 -9.28
CA ILE A 37 2.90 -8.73 -7.87
C ILE A 37 2.86 -7.25 -7.49
N ARG A 38 3.84 -6.47 -7.95
CA ARG A 38 3.92 -5.02 -7.70
C ARG A 38 2.76 -4.25 -8.31
N GLN A 39 2.29 -4.64 -9.50
CA GLN A 39 1.13 -4.01 -10.12
C GLN A 39 -0.16 -4.27 -9.32
N SER A 40 -0.27 -5.41 -8.64
CA SER A 40 -1.44 -5.77 -7.83
C SER A 40 -1.45 -5.11 -6.45
N ILE A 41 -0.28 -4.85 -5.85
CA ILE A 41 -0.18 -4.19 -4.53
C ILE A 41 -0.83 -2.80 -4.57
N LYS A 42 -1.90 -2.63 -3.78
CA LYS A 42 -2.56 -1.33 -3.54
C LYS A 42 -2.36 -0.93 -2.08
N GLY A 43 -2.17 0.36 -1.84
CA GLY A 43 -2.17 0.91 -0.47
C GLY A 43 -3.58 0.99 0.11
N GLY A 44 -3.70 1.52 1.34
CA GLY A 44 -4.98 1.70 2.03
C GLY A 44 -6.06 2.37 1.16
N ARG A 45 -7.30 1.89 1.35
CA ARG A 45 -8.50 2.45 0.72
C ARG A 45 -8.85 3.75 1.43
N VAL A 46 -8.81 4.85 0.69
CA VAL A 46 -9.18 6.18 1.17
C VAL A 46 -10.19 6.72 0.18
N SER A 47 -11.30 7.25 0.68
CA SER A 47 -12.40 7.79 -0.11
C SER A 47 -13.14 8.83 0.71
N ALA A 48 -13.61 9.87 0.05
CA ALA A 48 -14.51 10.85 0.64
C ALA A 48 -15.79 10.90 -0.21
N ASN A 49 -16.95 10.85 0.44
CA ASN A 49 -18.21 11.06 -0.24
C ASN A 49 -18.34 12.53 -0.65
N ARG A 50 -18.79 12.78 -1.89
CA ARG A 50 -19.05 14.15 -2.38
C ARG A 50 -20.35 14.73 -1.84
N LYS A 51 -21.26 13.87 -1.36
CA LYS A 51 -22.42 14.29 -0.59
C LYS A 51 -21.92 14.67 0.80
N SER A 52 -21.79 15.97 1.03
CA SER A 52 -21.60 16.53 2.37
C SER A 52 -22.92 16.45 3.12
N PHE A 53 -22.83 16.18 4.42
CA PHE A 53 -23.92 16.46 5.34
C PHE A 53 -23.63 17.84 5.92
N GLU A 54 -24.57 18.77 5.80
CA GLU A 54 -24.45 20.07 6.43
C GLU A 54 -24.75 19.90 7.92
N THR A 55 -23.84 20.39 8.74
CA THR A 55 -23.99 20.37 10.19
C THR A 55 -23.24 21.56 10.79
N ASP A 56 -23.89 22.22 11.75
CA ASP A 56 -23.28 23.30 12.51
C ASP A 56 -22.33 22.77 13.59
N LYS A 57 -22.20 21.44 13.75
CA LYS A 57 -21.28 20.82 14.73
C LYS A 57 -19.83 21.22 14.50
N MET A 58 -19.44 21.47 13.25
CA MET A 58 -18.09 21.98 12.97
C MET A 58 -17.91 23.40 13.50
N ASN A 59 -18.96 24.22 13.51
CA ASN A 59 -18.91 25.57 14.10
C ASN A 59 -18.75 25.49 15.62
N GLU A 60 -19.40 24.52 16.28
CA GLU A 60 -19.23 24.26 17.72
C GLU A 60 -17.79 23.85 18.05
N ILE A 61 -17.19 22.94 17.26
CA ILE A 61 -15.78 22.55 17.41
C ILE A 61 -14.88 23.77 17.18
N CYS A 62 -15.10 24.53 16.11
CA CYS A 62 -14.33 25.74 15.83
C CYS A 62 -14.45 26.76 16.96
N ALA A 63 -15.62 26.94 17.58
CA ALA A 63 -15.80 27.86 18.70
C ALA A 63 -14.96 27.45 19.92
N ILE A 64 -14.93 26.15 20.27
CA ILE A 64 -14.09 25.63 21.35
C ILE A 64 -12.61 25.86 21.06
N LEU A 65 -12.17 25.61 19.82
CA LEU A 65 -10.78 25.82 19.42
C LEU A 65 -10.39 27.31 19.40
N LYS A 66 -11.30 28.19 18.97
CA LYS A 66 -11.12 29.64 19.01
C LYS A 66 -11.02 30.16 20.44
N GLU A 67 -11.90 29.70 21.33
CA GLU A 67 -11.86 30.03 22.75
C GLU A 67 -10.52 29.62 23.36
N TYR A 68 -10.07 28.39 23.09
CA TYR A 68 -8.81 27.88 23.61
C TYR A 68 -7.56 28.59 23.06
N ASN A 69 -7.59 28.96 21.78
CA ASN A 69 -6.48 29.67 21.14
C ASN A 69 -6.55 31.19 21.33
N GLU A 70 -7.61 31.73 21.93
CA GLU A 70 -7.92 33.17 21.96
C GLU A 70 -7.81 33.81 20.55
N SER A 71 -8.35 33.09 19.55
CA SER A 71 -8.12 33.37 18.13
C SER A 71 -9.41 33.59 17.37
N ASP A 72 -9.43 34.61 16.53
CA ASP A 72 -10.56 34.91 15.64
C ASP A 72 -10.45 34.25 14.26
N THR A 73 -9.47 33.36 14.06
CA THR A 73 -9.17 32.74 12.75
C THR A 73 -10.41 32.12 12.10
N GLU A 74 -10.84 32.68 10.96
CA GLU A 74 -12.03 32.21 10.22
C GLU A 74 -11.77 30.93 9.42
N GLY A 75 -10.54 30.69 8.99
CA GLY A 75 -10.17 29.51 8.21
C GLY A 75 -10.06 28.27 9.08
N ILE A 76 -10.96 27.29 8.90
CA ILE A 76 -10.93 26.00 9.65
C ILE A 76 -9.53 25.37 9.60
N ILE A 77 -8.91 25.30 8.43
CA ILE A 77 -7.58 24.68 8.28
C ILE A 77 -6.53 25.42 9.10
N ASP A 78 -6.58 26.74 9.14
CA ASP A 78 -5.56 27.54 9.82
C ASP A 78 -5.79 27.56 11.34
N LEU A 79 -7.05 27.58 11.78
CA LEU A 79 -7.43 27.39 13.19
C LEU A 79 -6.95 26.04 13.73
N PHE A 80 -7.08 24.96 12.94
CA PHE A 80 -6.60 23.63 13.35
C PHE A 80 -5.07 23.56 13.41
N LYS A 81 -4.35 24.25 12.52
CA LYS A 81 -2.89 24.35 12.59
C LYS A 81 -2.45 25.10 13.86
N GLU A 82 -3.09 26.23 14.14
CA GLU A 82 -2.85 27.03 15.34
C GLU A 82 -3.06 26.20 16.61
N TYR A 83 -4.20 25.51 16.71
CA TYR A 83 -4.47 24.58 17.80
C TYR A 83 -3.42 23.47 17.92
N SER A 84 -2.94 22.94 16.79
CA SER A 84 -1.97 21.84 16.77
C SER A 84 -0.62 22.25 17.38
N VAL A 85 -0.18 23.48 17.11
CA VAL A 85 1.11 24.00 17.61
C VAL A 85 1.01 24.74 18.94
N ASN A 86 -0.21 25.05 19.42
CA ASN A 86 -0.42 25.70 20.70
C ASN A 86 0.11 24.80 21.86
N PRO A 87 1.04 25.31 22.68
CA PRO A 87 1.70 24.54 23.75
C PRO A 87 0.87 24.42 25.04
N ASN A 88 -0.27 25.11 25.16
CA ASN A 88 -1.12 25.07 26.34
C ASN A 88 -1.70 23.65 26.58
N ASP A 89 -2.23 23.42 27.79
CA ASP A 89 -2.84 22.14 28.14
C ASP A 89 -4.17 21.93 27.40
N LYS A 90 -4.26 20.85 26.64
CA LYS A 90 -5.42 20.51 25.80
C LYS A 90 -6.49 19.70 26.53
N THR A 91 -6.30 19.43 27.83
CA THR A 91 -7.20 18.59 28.62
C THR A 91 -8.63 19.16 28.68
N GLU A 92 -8.77 20.47 28.90
CA GLU A 92 -10.09 21.13 28.94
C GLU A 92 -10.79 21.10 27.57
N VAL A 93 -10.06 21.37 26.49
CA VAL A 93 -10.58 21.23 25.12
C VAL A 93 -11.06 19.80 24.87
N HIS A 94 -10.29 18.81 25.30
CA HIS A 94 -10.68 17.42 25.12
C HIS A 94 -11.93 17.04 25.92
N ALA A 95 -12.12 17.60 27.12
CA ALA A 95 -13.33 17.43 27.92
C ALA A 95 -14.55 18.09 27.24
N LYS A 96 -14.44 19.38 26.86
CA LYS A 96 -15.50 20.11 26.14
C LYS A 96 -15.89 19.41 24.83
N LEU A 97 -14.91 18.92 24.07
CA LEU A 97 -15.18 18.14 22.86
C LEU A 97 -15.96 16.87 23.19
N LYS A 98 -15.57 16.08 24.21
CA LYS A 98 -16.29 14.85 24.60
C LYS A 98 -17.76 15.05 24.97
N GLU A 99 -18.14 16.24 25.44
CA GLU A 99 -19.52 16.58 25.80
C GLU A 99 -20.39 16.93 24.59
N LEU A 100 -19.80 17.25 23.44
CA LEU A 100 -20.57 17.52 22.23
C LEU A 100 -21.35 16.27 21.82
N ASP A 101 -22.64 16.47 21.51
CA ASP A 101 -23.49 15.40 21.00
C ASP A 101 -23.05 14.99 19.59
N TYR A 102 -22.15 14.00 19.55
CA TYR A 102 -21.69 13.33 18.35
C TYR A 102 -22.58 12.15 17.96
N SER A 103 -23.80 12.02 18.49
CA SER A 103 -24.72 10.91 18.15
C SER A 103 -24.93 10.72 16.63
N LYS A 104 -24.64 11.75 15.83
CA LYS A 104 -24.69 11.74 14.36
C LYS A 104 -23.35 11.41 13.66
N LEU A 105 -22.22 11.38 14.37
CA LEU A 105 -20.87 11.18 13.82
C LEU A 105 -20.09 10.18 14.67
N MET A 106 -20.06 8.91 14.23
CA MET A 106 -19.23 7.87 14.85
C MET A 106 -18.00 7.59 13.99
N ALA A 107 -16.83 7.56 14.62
CA ALA A 107 -15.59 7.08 14.01
C ALA A 107 -15.29 5.67 14.50
N PHE A 108 -15.28 4.72 13.58
CA PHE A 108 -14.85 3.35 13.85
C PHE A 108 -13.44 3.17 13.32
N ASP A 109 -12.51 2.75 14.18
CA ASP A 109 -11.15 2.39 13.79
C ASP A 109 -10.90 0.91 14.03
N ALA A 110 -10.19 0.29 13.10
CA ALA A 110 -9.82 -1.11 13.19
C ALA A 110 -8.60 -1.28 14.11
N ASN A 111 -8.74 -2.13 15.12
CA ASN A 111 -7.64 -2.46 16.02
C ASN A 111 -6.55 -3.27 15.31
N GLY A 112 -5.55 -2.58 14.75
CA GLY A 112 -4.41 -3.21 14.08
C GLY A 112 -4.80 -3.89 12.78
N LEU A 113 -5.45 -3.15 11.87
CA LEU A 113 -6.02 -3.66 10.60
C LEU A 113 -5.10 -4.64 9.85
N TYR A 114 -3.86 -4.24 9.57
CA TYR A 114 -2.91 -5.08 8.84
C TYR A 114 -2.47 -6.31 9.63
N ALA A 115 -2.16 -6.15 10.91
CA ALA A 115 -1.77 -7.27 11.77
C ALA A 115 -2.89 -8.32 11.85
N SER A 116 -4.15 -7.89 12.00
CA SER A 116 -5.31 -8.79 12.00
C SER A 116 -5.50 -9.51 10.64
N ALA A 117 -5.26 -8.81 9.52
CA ALA A 117 -5.26 -9.46 8.21
C ALA A 117 -4.13 -10.51 8.08
N MET A 118 -3.00 -10.33 8.77
CA MET A 118 -1.89 -11.30 8.75
C MET A 118 -2.15 -12.55 9.58
N THR A 119 -3.11 -12.52 10.51
CA THR A 119 -3.51 -13.68 11.31
C THR A 119 -4.58 -14.55 10.65
N GLU A 120 -5.39 -13.98 9.75
CA GLU A 120 -6.58 -14.64 9.19
C GLU A 120 -6.62 -14.65 7.65
N GLY A 121 -5.73 -13.91 6.99
CA GLY A 121 -5.71 -13.76 5.54
C GLY A 121 -5.35 -15.04 4.79
N GLU A 122 -5.74 -15.10 3.52
CA GLU A 122 -5.33 -16.17 2.61
C GLU A 122 -3.91 -15.87 2.10
N TYR A 123 -2.99 -16.82 2.33
CA TYR A 123 -1.60 -16.71 1.88
C TYR A 123 -1.32 -17.78 0.80
N PRO A 124 -1.04 -17.39 -0.45
CA PRO A 124 -0.63 -18.35 -1.48
C PRO A 124 0.73 -18.99 -1.16
N LYS A 125 0.90 -20.26 -1.52
CA LYS A 125 2.21 -20.90 -1.56
C LYS A 125 2.91 -20.56 -2.86
N ALA A 126 4.12 -20.00 -2.77
CA ALA A 126 4.90 -19.58 -3.92
C ALA A 126 5.17 -20.74 -4.90
N GLU A 127 5.37 -21.94 -4.36
CA GLU A 127 5.66 -23.16 -5.11
C GLU A 127 4.48 -23.65 -5.97
N SER A 128 3.27 -23.21 -5.63
CA SER A 128 2.04 -23.54 -6.38
C SER A 128 1.69 -22.51 -7.47
N ALA A 129 2.54 -21.50 -7.65
CA ALA A 129 2.34 -20.45 -8.63
C ALA A 129 2.55 -20.99 -10.04
N ARG A 130 1.61 -20.70 -10.94
CA ARG A 130 1.74 -20.94 -12.38
C ARG A 130 1.14 -19.79 -13.18
N ALA A 131 1.49 -19.74 -14.46
CA ALA A 131 0.83 -18.85 -15.40
C ALA A 131 -0.67 -19.22 -15.53
N PHE A 132 -1.50 -18.19 -15.69
CA PHE A 132 -2.88 -18.34 -16.07
C PHE A 132 -2.96 -18.84 -17.53
N LEU A 133 -3.84 -19.80 -17.82
CA LEU A 133 -4.02 -20.33 -19.16
C LEU A 133 -5.29 -19.73 -19.80
N PRO A 134 -5.23 -19.19 -21.04
CA PRO A 134 -6.40 -18.58 -21.69
C PRO A 134 -7.63 -19.50 -21.78
N GLU A 135 -7.42 -20.82 -21.88
CA GLU A 135 -8.48 -21.82 -21.94
C GLU A 135 -9.33 -21.86 -20.66
N GLU A 136 -8.76 -21.44 -19.52
CA GLU A 136 -9.41 -21.40 -18.22
C GLU A 136 -10.28 -20.15 -18.01
N GLU A 137 -10.20 -19.14 -18.91
CA GLU A 137 -10.87 -17.84 -18.76
C GLU A 137 -12.36 -18.02 -18.46
N LYS A 138 -13.04 -18.81 -19.29
CA LYS A 138 -14.49 -18.98 -19.19
C LYS A 138 -14.91 -19.61 -17.85
N GLU A 139 -14.13 -20.57 -17.36
CA GLU A 139 -14.40 -21.19 -16.07
C GLU A 139 -14.12 -20.23 -14.93
N PHE A 140 -12.97 -19.55 -14.94
CA PHE A 140 -12.56 -18.63 -13.88
C PHE A 140 -13.51 -17.45 -13.77
N VAL A 141 -13.91 -16.84 -14.90
CA VAL A 141 -14.91 -15.77 -14.95
C VAL A 141 -16.22 -16.23 -14.32
N LYS A 142 -16.66 -17.46 -14.60
CA LYS A 142 -17.86 -18.05 -13.99
C LYS A 142 -17.69 -18.28 -12.49
N LEU A 143 -16.53 -18.75 -12.03
CA LEU A 143 -16.24 -18.99 -10.62
C LEU A 143 -16.19 -17.68 -9.81
N PHE A 144 -15.52 -16.65 -10.33
CA PHE A 144 -15.47 -15.33 -9.70
C PHE A 144 -16.87 -14.71 -9.59
N ASN A 145 -17.61 -14.63 -10.70
CA ASN A 145 -18.96 -14.05 -10.70
C ASN A 145 -19.95 -14.82 -9.82
N LYS A 146 -19.68 -16.10 -9.52
CA LYS A 146 -20.48 -16.91 -8.58
C LYS A 146 -19.96 -16.90 -7.14
N GLN A 147 -18.89 -16.16 -6.83
CA GLN A 147 -18.22 -16.15 -5.51
C GLN A 147 -17.70 -17.52 -5.07
N LYS A 148 -17.28 -18.38 -6.03
CA LYS A 148 -16.86 -19.77 -5.79
C LYS A 148 -15.40 -20.05 -6.19
N PHE A 149 -14.59 -19.01 -6.39
CA PHE A 149 -13.19 -19.18 -6.79
C PHE A 149 -12.31 -19.74 -5.66
N ARG A 150 -12.65 -19.39 -4.41
CA ARG A 150 -11.92 -19.84 -3.22
C ARG A 150 -12.04 -21.36 -3.05
N PRO A 151 -10.99 -22.03 -2.55
CA PRO A 151 -9.83 -21.48 -1.84
C PRO A 151 -8.67 -21.01 -2.73
N ARG A 152 -8.72 -21.17 -4.06
CA ARG A 152 -7.63 -20.73 -4.94
C ARG A 152 -7.41 -19.22 -4.84
N THR A 153 -6.16 -18.80 -5.00
CA THR A 153 -5.79 -17.39 -5.05
C THR A 153 -5.12 -17.07 -6.38
N ALA A 154 -5.22 -15.81 -6.80
CA ALA A 154 -4.68 -15.40 -8.09
C ALA A 154 -4.34 -13.91 -8.07
N ILE A 155 -3.44 -13.52 -8.97
CA ILE A 155 -3.22 -12.14 -9.36
C ILE A 155 -3.48 -12.10 -10.85
N LEU A 156 -4.48 -11.35 -11.29
CA LEU A 156 -4.99 -11.42 -12.66
C LEU A 156 -5.11 -10.02 -13.26
N LYS A 157 -4.72 -9.88 -14.52
CA LYS A 157 -5.06 -8.72 -15.35
C LYS A 157 -6.50 -8.92 -15.84
N VAL A 158 -7.42 -8.10 -15.34
CA VAL A 158 -8.87 -8.31 -15.51
C VAL A 158 -9.60 -7.11 -16.06
N TRP A 159 -10.67 -7.37 -16.81
CA TRP A 159 -11.67 -6.39 -17.20
C TRP A 159 -12.94 -6.64 -16.39
N PHE A 160 -13.43 -5.61 -15.70
CA PHE A 160 -14.65 -5.70 -14.88
C PHE A 160 -15.53 -4.48 -15.04
N GLU A 161 -16.78 -4.62 -14.65
CA GLU A 161 -17.75 -3.53 -14.55
C GLU A 161 -18.42 -3.44 -13.17
N TYR A 162 -18.87 -2.24 -12.82
CA TYR A 162 -19.70 -1.93 -11.66
C TYR A 162 -21.08 -1.44 -12.09
N PRO A 163 -22.11 -1.56 -11.23
CA PRO A 163 -23.41 -0.93 -11.44
C PRO A 163 -23.28 0.59 -11.56
N LYS A 164 -24.05 1.20 -12.46
CA LYS A 164 -24.03 2.66 -12.68
C LYS A 164 -24.57 3.47 -11.49
N ASN A 165 -25.39 2.86 -10.64
CA ASN A 165 -26.04 3.48 -9.48
C ASN A 165 -25.32 3.19 -8.15
N MET A 166 -24.06 2.76 -8.20
CA MET A 166 -23.32 2.37 -7.00
C MET A 166 -22.96 3.59 -6.12
N PHE A 167 -23.19 3.46 -4.81
CA PHE A 167 -22.88 4.50 -3.83
C PHE A 167 -21.38 4.58 -3.48
N PHE A 168 -20.68 3.44 -3.50
CA PHE A 168 -19.28 3.33 -3.11
C PHE A 168 -18.54 2.30 -3.95
N GLN A 169 -17.40 2.67 -4.54
CA GLN A 169 -16.54 1.73 -5.27
C GLN A 169 -15.48 1.13 -4.34
N PRO A 170 -15.50 -0.19 -4.08
CA PRO A 170 -14.58 -0.82 -3.13
C PRO A 170 -13.12 -0.77 -3.59
N ILE A 171 -12.90 -0.87 -4.90
CA ILE A 171 -11.56 -0.79 -5.51
C ILE A 171 -11.46 0.49 -6.36
N PRO A 172 -11.08 1.63 -5.76
CA PRO A 172 -10.89 2.88 -6.49
C PRO A 172 -9.58 2.89 -7.28
N ALA A 173 -9.56 3.59 -8.42
CA ALA A 173 -8.34 3.86 -9.15
C ALA A 173 -7.65 5.12 -8.61
N LYS A 174 -6.34 5.04 -8.36
CA LYS A 174 -5.50 6.17 -7.95
C LYS A 174 -4.72 6.68 -9.16
N ASN A 175 -5.13 7.82 -9.72
CA ASN A 175 -4.43 8.44 -10.84
C ASN A 175 -3.54 9.56 -10.34
N LYS A 176 -2.29 9.61 -10.81
CA LYS A 176 -1.46 10.80 -10.63
C LYS A 176 -2.05 11.95 -11.45
N ILE A 177 -2.18 13.10 -10.83
CA ILE A 177 -2.57 14.34 -11.50
C ILE A 177 -1.52 15.40 -11.22
N THR A 178 -1.19 16.19 -12.23
CA THR A 178 -0.34 17.37 -12.07
C THR A 178 -1.24 18.59 -11.99
N PHE A 179 -1.03 19.45 -10.99
CA PHE A 179 -1.76 20.70 -10.85
C PHE A 179 -0.81 21.81 -10.42
N THR A 180 -1.17 23.06 -10.71
CA THR A 180 -0.42 24.22 -10.24
C THR A 180 -1.02 24.66 -8.90
N ASN A 181 -0.20 24.73 -7.86
CA ASN A 181 -0.64 25.21 -6.56
C ASN A 181 -0.89 26.73 -6.57
N ARG A 182 -1.42 27.28 -5.47
CA ARG A 182 -1.74 28.72 -5.37
C ARG A 182 -0.53 29.65 -5.53
N ILE A 183 0.68 29.13 -5.38
CA ILE A 183 1.96 29.85 -5.47
C ILE A 183 2.59 29.66 -6.87
N GLY A 184 1.87 29.08 -7.83
CA GLY A 184 2.36 28.87 -9.19
C GLY A 184 3.30 27.67 -9.37
N LYS A 185 3.54 26.88 -8.31
CA LYS A 185 4.40 25.69 -8.38
C LYS A 185 3.62 24.47 -8.87
N LYS A 186 4.19 23.73 -9.82
CA LYS A 186 3.62 22.45 -10.26
C LYS A 186 3.82 21.39 -9.18
N GLU A 187 2.72 20.79 -8.75
CA GLU A 187 2.68 19.69 -7.79
C GLU A 187 2.02 18.47 -8.40
N THR A 188 2.40 17.28 -7.92
CA THR A 188 1.78 16.01 -8.31
C THR A 188 0.94 15.50 -7.15
N GLY A 189 -0.37 15.39 -7.38
CA GLY A 189 -1.32 14.79 -6.44
C GLY A 189 -1.82 13.43 -6.91
N THR A 190 -2.60 12.78 -6.05
CA THR A 190 -3.34 11.56 -6.41
C THR A 190 -4.83 11.87 -6.42
N LYS A 191 -5.48 11.68 -7.56
CA LYS A 191 -6.94 11.77 -7.69
C LYS A 191 -7.53 10.37 -7.71
N ILE A 192 -8.39 10.10 -6.73
CA ILE A 192 -9.22 8.90 -6.71
C ILE A 192 -10.30 9.05 -7.78
N ARG A 193 -10.42 8.06 -8.66
CA ARG A 193 -11.46 8.01 -9.69
C ARG A 193 -12.22 6.70 -9.61
N PHE A 194 -13.51 6.79 -9.88
CA PHE A 194 -14.31 5.64 -10.21
C PHE A 194 -14.00 5.20 -11.64
N ARG A 195 -13.61 3.94 -11.79
CA ARG A 195 -13.36 3.32 -13.09
C ARG A 195 -14.29 2.14 -13.26
N ASN A 196 -14.92 2.09 -14.41
CA ASN A 196 -15.86 1.06 -14.83
C ASN A 196 -15.46 0.60 -16.23
N GLY A 197 -15.42 -0.71 -16.48
CA GLY A 197 -14.96 -1.24 -17.76
C GLY A 197 -13.48 -0.97 -18.03
N PHE A 198 -12.60 -1.05 -17.03
CA PHE A 198 -11.16 -0.85 -17.20
C PHE A 198 -10.37 -2.14 -16.94
N CYS A 199 -9.21 -2.26 -17.58
CA CYS A 199 -8.27 -3.37 -17.38
C CYS A 199 -7.28 -3.09 -16.23
N HIS A 200 -7.30 -3.89 -15.16
CA HIS A 200 -6.38 -3.73 -14.02
C HIS A 200 -5.80 -5.06 -13.56
N VAL A 201 -4.55 -5.04 -13.07
CA VAL A 201 -3.99 -6.17 -12.31
C VAL A 201 -4.52 -6.12 -10.89
N LEU A 202 -5.28 -7.15 -10.50
CA LEU A 202 -5.99 -7.26 -9.22
C LEU A 202 -5.75 -8.64 -8.59
N THR A 203 -5.83 -8.70 -7.26
CA THR A 203 -5.83 -9.97 -6.55
C THR A 203 -7.20 -10.64 -6.64
N SER A 204 -7.27 -11.96 -6.46
CA SER A 204 -8.52 -12.70 -6.36
C SER A 204 -9.45 -12.14 -5.27
N VAL A 205 -8.89 -11.63 -4.17
CA VAL A 205 -9.65 -10.98 -3.09
C VAL A 205 -10.30 -9.69 -3.60
N ASP A 206 -9.55 -8.83 -4.29
CA ASP A 206 -10.10 -7.58 -4.85
C ASP A 206 -11.19 -7.85 -5.90
N ILE A 207 -11.01 -8.88 -6.72
CA ILE A 207 -12.01 -9.31 -7.72
C ILE A 207 -13.29 -9.80 -7.02
N GLN A 208 -13.18 -10.59 -5.96
CA GLN A 208 -14.34 -11.02 -5.19
C GLN A 208 -15.06 -9.85 -4.53
N GLU A 209 -14.34 -8.84 -4.04
CA GLU A 209 -14.94 -7.62 -3.48
C GLU A 209 -15.71 -6.80 -4.54
N ILE A 210 -15.18 -6.72 -5.77
CA ILE A 210 -15.89 -6.11 -6.92
C ILE A 210 -17.23 -6.82 -7.14
N VAL A 211 -17.21 -8.15 -7.28
CA VAL A 211 -18.41 -8.96 -7.54
C VAL A 211 -19.40 -8.85 -6.38
N LYS A 212 -18.91 -8.85 -5.13
CA LYS A 212 -19.74 -8.75 -3.92
C LYS A 212 -20.46 -7.40 -3.85
N SER A 213 -19.87 -6.35 -4.37
CA SER A 213 -20.48 -5.01 -4.47
C SER A 213 -21.41 -4.86 -5.69
N GLY A 214 -21.81 -5.98 -6.32
CA GLY A 214 -22.70 -6.00 -7.48
C GLY A 214 -22.00 -5.77 -8.81
N GLY A 215 -20.66 -5.69 -8.81
CA GLY A 215 -19.88 -5.68 -10.03
C GLY A 215 -19.86 -7.04 -10.73
N LYS A 216 -19.27 -7.06 -11.93
CA LYS A 216 -19.15 -8.26 -12.74
C LYS A 216 -17.78 -8.31 -13.38
N LEU A 217 -17.12 -9.46 -13.26
CA LEU A 217 -15.92 -9.76 -14.02
C LEU A 217 -16.31 -10.11 -15.46
N ILE A 218 -15.67 -9.45 -16.44
CA ILE A 218 -15.98 -9.57 -17.86
C ILE A 218 -14.95 -10.42 -18.58
N ARG A 219 -13.65 -10.17 -18.35
CA ARG A 219 -12.53 -10.88 -18.98
C ARG A 219 -11.38 -11.08 -18.01
N ILE A 220 -10.60 -12.13 -18.24
CA ILE A 220 -9.28 -12.34 -17.63
C ILE A 220 -8.29 -12.44 -18.79
N LEU A 221 -7.27 -11.59 -18.76
CA LEU A 221 -6.30 -11.50 -19.85
C LEU A 221 -5.08 -12.38 -19.60
N ASP A 222 -4.45 -12.24 -18.44
CA ASP A 222 -3.16 -12.87 -18.14
C ASP A 222 -2.82 -12.74 -16.65
N CYS A 223 -1.65 -13.27 -16.27
CA CYS A 223 -0.90 -13.20 -15.02
C CYS A 223 -0.81 -14.57 -14.31
N MET A 224 -1.00 -14.64 -12.99
CA MET A 224 -0.63 -15.84 -12.21
C MET A 224 -1.74 -16.36 -11.32
N VAL A 225 -1.77 -17.68 -11.19
CA VAL A 225 -2.69 -18.43 -10.33
C VAL A 225 -1.87 -19.23 -9.33
N TYR A 226 -2.36 -19.32 -8.11
CA TYR A 226 -1.80 -20.13 -7.04
C TYR A 226 -2.79 -21.24 -6.71
N GLU A 227 -2.36 -22.48 -6.92
CA GLU A 227 -3.21 -23.66 -6.70
C GLU A 227 -3.39 -23.98 -5.22
N GLU A 228 -2.40 -23.64 -4.40
CA GLU A 228 -2.42 -23.90 -2.96
C GLU A 228 -2.22 -22.64 -2.14
N ASN A 229 -2.95 -22.57 -1.03
CA ASN A 229 -2.68 -21.64 0.05
C ASN A 229 -2.08 -22.36 1.25
N PHE A 230 -1.40 -21.61 2.12
CA PHE A 230 -1.07 -22.09 3.45
C PHE A 230 -2.36 -22.39 4.24
N LYS A 231 -2.39 -23.55 4.91
CA LYS A 231 -3.51 -23.92 5.81
C LYS A 231 -3.65 -22.97 7.00
N THR A 232 -2.51 -22.45 7.45
CA THR A 232 -2.42 -21.49 8.55
C THR A 232 -1.57 -20.31 8.07
N PRO A 233 -2.01 -19.06 8.27
CA PRO A 233 -1.23 -17.90 7.85
C PRO A 233 0.18 -17.93 8.46
N PRO A 234 1.24 -17.73 7.65
CA PRO A 234 2.62 -17.96 8.09
C PRO A 234 3.07 -17.02 9.21
N TYR A 235 2.39 -15.89 9.35
CA TYR A 235 2.71 -14.89 10.38
C TYR A 235 1.78 -14.93 11.59
N ARG A 236 0.82 -15.85 11.62
CA ARG A 236 -0.25 -15.87 12.62
C ARG A 236 0.31 -15.84 14.04
N ASP A 237 1.17 -16.79 14.38
CA ASP A 237 1.63 -16.97 15.75
C ASP A 237 2.54 -15.81 16.18
N TYR A 238 3.39 -15.32 15.29
CA TYR A 238 4.21 -14.12 15.54
C TYR A 238 3.34 -12.90 15.88
N ILE A 239 2.28 -12.64 15.09
CA ILE A 239 1.39 -11.51 15.34
C ILE A 239 0.58 -11.69 16.63
N LEU A 240 0.14 -12.91 16.95
CA LEU A 240 -0.58 -13.20 18.20
C LEU A 240 0.30 -12.93 19.42
N ILE A 241 1.56 -13.36 19.41
CA ILE A 241 2.53 -13.08 20.47
C ILE A 241 2.70 -11.56 20.66
N LEU A 242 2.90 -10.81 19.57
CA LEU A 242 3.02 -9.35 19.66
C LEU A 242 1.77 -8.68 20.21
N LYS A 243 0.57 -9.19 19.88
CA LYS A 243 -0.71 -8.68 20.37
C LYS A 243 -0.84 -8.92 21.88
N GLU A 244 -0.48 -10.10 22.37
CA GLU A 244 -0.49 -10.43 23.79
C GLU A 244 0.48 -9.56 24.59
N LEU A 245 1.73 -9.45 24.12
CA LEU A 245 2.74 -8.59 24.74
C LEU A 245 2.30 -7.12 24.78
N ARG A 246 1.74 -6.61 23.67
CA ARG A 246 1.21 -5.24 23.62
C ARG A 246 0.13 -5.02 24.67
N ASN A 247 -0.80 -5.97 24.82
CA ASN A 247 -1.89 -5.86 25.79
C ASN A 247 -1.38 -5.94 27.22
N LYS A 248 -0.37 -6.77 27.49
CA LYS A 248 0.33 -6.83 28.78
C LYS A 248 0.95 -5.47 29.13
N TYR A 249 1.79 -4.92 28.25
CA TYR A 249 2.45 -3.63 28.50
C TYR A 249 1.47 -2.47 28.66
N LYS A 250 0.35 -2.47 27.94
CA LYS A 250 -0.72 -1.50 28.16
C LYS A 250 -1.32 -1.57 29.56
N LYS A 251 -1.52 -2.77 30.10
CA LYS A 251 -2.05 -2.97 31.47
C LYS A 251 -1.03 -2.54 32.53
N GLU A 252 0.25 -2.72 32.25
CA GLU A 252 1.36 -2.32 33.13
C GLU A 252 1.69 -0.81 33.05
N GLY A 253 1.07 -0.08 32.12
CA GLY A 253 1.33 1.35 31.91
C GLY A 253 2.61 1.63 31.09
N ASP A 254 3.31 0.60 30.60
CA ASP A 254 4.49 0.74 29.74
C ASP A 254 4.08 1.05 28.30
N MET A 255 3.88 2.35 28.03
CA MET A 255 3.50 2.84 26.72
C MET A 255 4.61 2.68 25.68
N VAL A 256 5.87 2.70 26.07
CA VAL A 256 7.01 2.55 25.16
C VAL A 256 7.04 1.13 24.61
N ALA A 257 7.02 0.13 25.50
CA ALA A 257 7.02 -1.27 25.09
C ALA A 257 5.76 -1.64 24.29
N SER A 258 4.58 -1.14 24.69
CA SER A 258 3.33 -1.29 23.92
C SER A 258 3.45 -0.73 22.50
N ASN A 259 4.05 0.45 22.34
CA ASN A 259 4.26 1.08 21.04
C ASN A 259 5.30 0.33 20.20
N CYS A 260 6.35 -0.22 20.81
CA CYS A 260 7.31 -1.09 20.13
C CYS A 260 6.63 -2.33 19.55
N MET A 261 5.76 -3.01 20.31
CA MET A 261 5.03 -4.18 19.80
C MET A 261 4.09 -3.82 18.64
N LYS A 262 3.41 -2.67 18.71
CA LYS A 262 2.59 -2.14 17.61
C LYS A 262 3.44 -1.88 16.37
N LEU A 263 4.61 -1.27 16.53
CA LEU A 263 5.52 -0.96 15.44
C LEU A 263 6.03 -2.23 14.76
N LEU A 264 6.48 -3.21 15.54
CA LEU A 264 6.95 -4.49 15.03
C LEU A 264 5.88 -5.20 14.19
N GLY A 265 4.65 -5.29 14.70
CA GLY A 265 3.54 -5.90 13.98
C GLY A 265 3.21 -5.19 12.66
N ASN A 266 3.16 -3.85 12.66
CA ASN A 266 2.87 -3.08 11.45
C ASN A 266 4.03 -3.09 10.43
N SER A 267 5.28 -3.12 10.92
CA SER A 267 6.47 -3.07 10.08
C SER A 267 6.65 -4.32 9.24
N LEU A 268 6.19 -5.48 9.73
CA LEU A 268 6.35 -6.76 9.06
C LEU A 268 5.69 -6.77 7.68
N TYR A 269 4.43 -6.32 7.58
CA TYR A 269 3.75 -6.16 6.29
C TYR A 269 4.55 -5.29 5.31
N GLY A 270 4.99 -4.12 5.78
CA GLY A 270 5.76 -3.18 4.95
C GLY A 270 7.06 -3.77 4.43
N LYS A 271 7.72 -4.60 5.25
CA LYS A 271 8.93 -5.33 4.86
C LYS A 271 8.66 -6.42 3.82
N SER A 272 7.57 -7.18 3.96
CA SER A 272 7.19 -8.21 2.97
C SER A 272 6.91 -7.64 1.58
N ILE A 273 6.54 -6.36 1.51
CA ILE A 273 6.34 -5.63 0.25
C ILE A 273 7.37 -4.52 0.04
N GLN A 274 8.55 -4.58 0.65
CA GLN A 274 9.57 -3.54 0.44
C GLN A 274 10.08 -3.59 -1.01
N LYS A 275 10.04 -2.45 -1.73
CA LYS A 275 10.61 -2.36 -3.08
C LYS A 275 12.11 -2.65 -3.05
N ASP A 276 12.64 -3.16 -4.16
CA ASP A 276 14.09 -3.26 -4.30
C ASP A 276 14.70 -1.87 -4.21
N ILE A 277 15.81 -1.80 -3.49
CA ILE A 277 16.61 -0.59 -3.37
C ILE A 277 17.70 -0.75 -4.43
N ASN A 278 17.50 -0.08 -5.56
CA ASN A 278 18.43 -0.13 -6.67
C ASN A 278 19.26 1.16 -6.73
N THR A 279 19.19 1.99 -5.68
CA THR A 279 19.98 3.21 -5.59
C THR A 279 20.52 3.41 -4.19
N SER A 280 21.75 3.90 -4.12
CA SER A 280 22.38 4.37 -2.88
C SER A 280 22.71 5.87 -2.98
N ARG A 281 22.76 6.52 -1.82
CA ARG A 281 23.14 7.93 -1.69
C ARG A 281 24.43 8.03 -0.91
N HIS A 282 25.37 8.77 -1.47
CA HIS A 282 26.70 8.97 -0.91
C HIS A 282 26.99 10.45 -0.73
N LEU A 283 27.76 10.79 0.30
CA LEU A 283 28.35 12.11 0.46
C LEU A 283 29.79 12.05 -0.05
N TRP A 284 30.06 12.62 -1.21
CA TRP A 284 31.38 12.59 -1.86
C TRP A 284 32.05 13.97 -1.82
N SER A 285 33.36 13.99 -1.59
CA SER A 285 34.16 15.19 -1.85
C SER A 285 34.21 15.49 -3.35
N GLU A 286 34.54 16.73 -3.74
CA GLU A 286 34.72 17.07 -5.16
C GLU A 286 35.77 16.18 -5.86
N SER A 287 36.86 15.84 -5.17
CA SER A 287 37.88 14.92 -5.67
C SER A 287 37.33 13.50 -5.89
N THR A 288 36.55 12.99 -4.93
CA THR A 288 35.93 11.66 -5.01
C THR A 288 34.88 11.61 -6.11
N PHE A 289 34.08 12.67 -6.25
CA PHE A 289 33.07 12.79 -7.30
C PHE A 289 33.71 12.78 -8.68
N LYS A 290 34.73 13.61 -8.93
CA LYS A 290 35.44 13.63 -10.22
C LYS A 290 36.09 12.29 -10.57
N ALA A 291 36.63 11.58 -9.58
CA ALA A 291 37.29 10.29 -9.80
C ALA A 291 36.31 9.14 -10.08
N ASN A 292 35.08 9.21 -9.58
CA ASN A 292 34.09 8.13 -9.66
C ASN A 292 32.83 8.52 -10.44
N PHE A 293 32.87 9.59 -11.23
CA PHE A 293 31.73 10.01 -12.05
C PHE A 293 31.62 9.12 -13.29
N ASP A 294 30.56 8.32 -13.36
CA ASP A 294 30.28 7.40 -14.46
C ASP A 294 28.78 7.32 -14.79
N SER A 295 28.40 6.36 -15.64
CA SER A 295 27.02 6.12 -16.05
C SER A 295 26.08 5.64 -14.93
N HIS A 296 26.61 5.20 -13.78
CA HIS A 296 25.82 4.77 -12.64
C HIS A 296 25.33 5.95 -11.81
N VAL A 297 25.96 7.12 -11.91
CA VAL A 297 25.50 8.35 -11.27
C VAL A 297 24.18 8.79 -11.89
N LYS A 298 23.10 8.66 -11.11
CA LYS A 298 21.74 9.01 -11.52
C LYS A 298 21.45 10.49 -11.33
N SER A 299 21.89 11.05 -10.21
CA SER A 299 21.78 12.47 -9.90
C SER A 299 22.81 12.88 -8.85
N TYR A 300 23.12 14.17 -8.80
CA TYR A 300 23.98 14.74 -7.76
C TYR A 300 23.54 16.16 -7.42
N GLU A 301 23.77 16.56 -6.17
CA GLU A 301 23.48 17.89 -5.64
C GLU A 301 24.70 18.40 -4.88
N LYS A 302 25.18 19.61 -5.23
CA LYS A 302 26.26 20.26 -4.49
C LYS A 302 25.72 20.79 -3.17
N VAL A 303 26.23 20.28 -2.06
CA VAL A 303 25.79 20.70 -0.71
C VAL A 303 26.56 21.93 -0.23
N ASN A 304 27.86 21.96 -0.52
CA ASN A 304 28.77 23.05 -0.20
C ASN A 304 29.95 23.04 -1.17
N ASP A 305 30.90 23.96 -0.99
CA ASP A 305 32.03 24.13 -1.91
C ASP A 305 32.87 22.86 -2.15
N SER A 306 32.86 21.93 -1.19
CA SER A 306 33.72 20.75 -1.18
C SER A 306 33.00 19.42 -1.33
N GLN A 307 31.66 19.39 -1.25
CA GLN A 307 30.89 18.14 -1.12
C GLN A 307 29.63 18.08 -1.98
N TYR A 308 29.32 16.86 -2.39
CA TYR A 308 28.17 16.50 -3.22
C TYR A 308 27.40 15.34 -2.57
N ILE A 309 26.07 15.42 -2.55
CA ILE A 309 25.21 14.25 -2.37
C ILE A 309 25.02 13.62 -3.73
N VAL A 310 25.40 12.36 -3.89
CA VAL A 310 25.39 11.63 -5.15
C VAL A 310 24.49 10.42 -5.02
N GLU A 311 23.47 10.31 -5.88
CA GLU A 311 22.61 9.14 -6.00
C GLU A 311 23.14 8.25 -7.13
N ILE A 312 23.43 7.00 -6.82
CA ILE A 312 24.05 6.03 -7.73
C ILE A 312 23.09 4.86 -7.91
N ASN A 313 22.96 4.35 -9.13
CA ASN A 313 22.26 3.09 -9.40
C ASN A 313 23.14 1.92 -8.97
N GLU A 314 22.63 1.09 -8.06
CA GLU A 314 23.21 -0.22 -7.79
C GLU A 314 22.88 -1.12 -8.99
N GLU A 315 23.88 -1.84 -9.51
CA GLU A 315 23.68 -2.74 -10.67
C GLU A 315 22.74 -3.90 -10.30
N GLU A 316 21.43 -3.70 -10.43
CA GLU A 316 20.45 -4.77 -10.61
C GLU A 316 19.46 -4.37 -11.70
N LYS A 317 19.47 -5.12 -12.81
CA LYS A 317 18.53 -4.94 -13.92
C LYS A 317 17.11 -5.26 -13.43
N GLU A 318 16.30 -4.22 -13.25
CA GLU A 318 14.85 -4.37 -13.14
C GLU A 318 14.30 -4.93 -14.47
N PHE A 319 13.36 -5.88 -14.40
CA PHE A 319 12.70 -6.38 -15.60
C PHE A 319 11.91 -5.24 -16.26
N VAL A 320 12.27 -4.91 -17.51
CA VAL A 320 11.54 -3.95 -18.35
C VAL A 320 10.67 -4.76 -19.31
N PRO A 321 9.33 -4.72 -19.20
CA PRO A 321 8.48 -5.39 -20.17
C PRO A 321 8.66 -4.76 -21.56
N PRO A 322 8.71 -5.57 -22.63
CA PRO A 322 8.61 -5.09 -24.01
C PRO A 322 7.41 -4.15 -24.19
N LYS A 323 7.56 -3.11 -25.03
CA LYS A 323 6.49 -2.14 -25.33
C LYS A 323 5.22 -2.83 -25.83
N ASP A 324 5.36 -3.99 -26.47
CA ASP A 324 4.28 -4.74 -27.11
C ASP A 324 3.36 -5.48 -26.10
N LEU A 325 3.73 -5.51 -24.81
CA LEU A 325 2.88 -6.04 -23.71
C LEU A 325 2.01 -4.95 -23.03
N LEU A 326 2.21 -3.69 -23.41
CA LEU A 326 1.53 -2.53 -22.81
C LEU A 326 0.32 -2.03 -23.62
N ASP A 327 0.12 -2.55 -24.83
CA ASP A 327 -1.03 -2.20 -25.71
C ASP A 327 -2.24 -3.12 -25.49
#